data_AF-A0A165ZFM9-F1
#
_entry.id   AF-A0A165ZFM9-F1
#
_cell.length_a   1.000
_cell.length_b   1.000
_cell.length_c   1.000
_cell.angle_alpha   90.00
_cell.angle_beta   90.00
_cell.angle_gamma   90.00
#
_symmetry.space_group_name_H-M   'P 1'
#
loop_
_entity.id
_entity.type
_entity.pdbx_description
1 polymer ?
#
loop_
_entity_poly.entity_id
_entity_poly.type
_entity_poly.pdbx_seq_one_letter_code
_entity_poly.pdbx_strand_id
1 'polypeptide(L)'
;MQEWSSLCKLKIGDAVDAREQCILAMEDGAYKISEDQYFLADAFFDEGKEKLRLLSLYWACSEPAFRRAYYRDVENDDMAVRSPPSELLPRGAGETYGEIKKALSSLGSDKFMEYASYRVMSDGAFVHKSLESSLAVYYFRLPDIVDDELPYAILWKFFSA
;
A
#
# COMPACT_ATOMS: atom_id res chain seq x y z
N MET A 1 -8.17 -15.62 3.04
CA MET A 1 -7.11 -14.61 2.92
C MET A 1 -6.04 -15.19 2.01
N GLN A 2 -5.58 -14.44 1.00
CA GLN A 2 -4.51 -14.95 0.12
C GLN A 2 -3.15 -14.72 0.79
N GLU A 3 -2.22 -15.64 0.63
CA GLU A 3 -0.87 -15.51 1.20
C GLU A 3 -0.09 -14.40 0.50
N TRP A 4 0.53 -13.49 1.27
CA TRP A 4 1.35 -12.40 0.73
C TRP A 4 2.52 -12.91 -0.12
N SER A 5 3.08 -14.06 0.25
CA SER A 5 4.11 -14.75 -0.55
C SER A 5 3.66 -15.13 -1.97
N SER A 6 2.35 -15.31 -2.20
CA SER A 6 1.77 -15.54 -3.53
C SER A 6 1.42 -14.23 -4.22
N LEU A 7 0.81 -13.29 -3.49
CA LEU A 7 0.44 -11.97 -4.00
C LEU A 7 1.64 -11.17 -4.51
N CYS A 8 2.76 -11.19 -3.79
CA CYS A 8 3.99 -10.49 -4.18
C CYS A 8 4.67 -11.07 -5.44
N LYS A 9 4.24 -12.24 -5.93
CA LYS A 9 4.75 -12.87 -7.17
C LYS A 9 3.96 -12.46 -8.41
N LEU A 10 2.81 -11.80 -8.23
CA LEU A 10 2.03 -11.25 -9.33
C LEU A 10 2.82 -10.16 -10.05
N LYS A 11 2.44 -9.88 -11.29
CA LYS A 11 3.05 -8.86 -12.13
C LYS A 11 2.03 -7.79 -12.48
N ILE A 12 2.54 -6.60 -12.77
CA ILE A 12 1.72 -5.57 -13.41
C ILE A 12 1.19 -6.13 -14.73
N GLY A 13 -0.09 -5.91 -15.00
CA GLY A 13 -0.71 -6.43 -16.21
C GLY A 13 -1.42 -7.78 -16.04
N ASP A 14 -1.18 -8.50 -14.96
CA ASP A 14 -1.85 -9.79 -14.73
C ASP A 14 -3.36 -9.60 -14.69
N ALA A 15 -4.08 -10.48 -15.39
CA ALA A 15 -5.54 -10.47 -15.43
C ALA A 15 -6.08 -11.11 -14.15
N VAL A 16 -6.85 -10.33 -13.39
CA VAL A 16 -7.56 -10.79 -12.19
C VAL A 16 -9.04 -10.92 -12.55
N ASP A 17 -9.60 -12.12 -12.34
CA ASP A 17 -11.05 -12.32 -12.49
C ASP A 17 -11.75 -11.91 -11.18
N ALA A 18 -12.47 -10.79 -11.25
CA ALA A 18 -13.21 -10.23 -10.12
C ALA A 18 -14.27 -11.20 -9.56
N ARG A 19 -14.81 -12.10 -10.39
CA ARG A 19 -15.94 -12.97 -10.02
C ARG A 19 -15.52 -14.22 -9.26
N GLU A 20 -14.30 -14.70 -9.47
CA GLU A 20 -13.80 -15.92 -8.83
C GLU A 20 -13.26 -15.69 -7.41
N GLN A 21 -12.93 -14.44 -7.05
CA GLN A 21 -12.16 -14.14 -5.83
C GLN A 21 -12.89 -13.34 -4.74
N CYS A 22 -14.23 -13.20 -4.79
CA CYS A 22 -15.02 -12.38 -3.84
C CYS A 22 -14.47 -10.95 -3.71
N ILE A 23 -14.00 -10.37 -4.82
CA ILE A 23 -13.41 -9.05 -4.84
C ILE A 23 -14.52 -7.99 -4.80
N LEU A 24 -14.41 -7.06 -3.86
CA LEU A 24 -15.35 -5.94 -3.74
C LEU A 24 -14.77 -4.70 -4.40
N ALA A 25 -15.44 -4.19 -5.43
CA ALA A 25 -15.08 -2.93 -6.06
C ALA A 25 -15.26 -1.77 -5.07
N MET A 26 -14.29 -0.85 -5.08
CA MET A 26 -14.32 0.42 -4.38
C MET A 26 -14.31 1.57 -5.42
N GLU A 27 -14.04 2.80 -4.97
CA GLU A 27 -13.92 3.98 -5.83
C GLU A 27 -12.58 3.98 -6.61
N ASP A 28 -12.49 4.75 -7.69
CA ASP A 28 -11.27 5.06 -8.43
C ASP A 28 -10.37 3.86 -8.81
N GLY A 29 -10.95 2.71 -9.13
CA GLY A 29 -10.19 1.53 -9.57
C GLY A 29 -9.50 0.77 -8.44
N ALA A 30 -9.88 1.02 -7.19
CA ALA A 30 -9.48 0.22 -6.04
C ALA A 30 -10.45 -0.95 -5.82
N TYR A 31 -9.91 -2.04 -5.29
CA TYR A 31 -10.62 -3.28 -5.03
C TYR A 31 -10.16 -3.89 -3.71
N LYS A 32 -11.11 -4.42 -2.94
CA LYS A 32 -10.85 -5.10 -1.66
C LYS A 32 -10.87 -6.62 -1.85
N ILE A 33 -9.78 -7.28 -1.44
CA ILE A 33 -9.61 -8.75 -1.49
C ILE A 33 -10.00 -9.38 -0.15
N SER A 34 -9.58 -8.75 0.95
CA SER A 34 -9.80 -9.20 2.32
C SER A 34 -9.95 -8.00 3.27
N GLU A 35 -9.92 -8.22 4.57
CA GLU A 35 -9.95 -7.14 5.57
C GLU A 35 -8.77 -6.17 5.47
N ASP A 36 -7.60 -6.65 5.06
CA ASP A 36 -6.32 -5.91 5.06
C ASP A 36 -5.58 -5.97 3.72
N GLN A 37 -6.18 -6.59 2.69
CA GLN A 37 -5.61 -6.71 1.35
C GLN A 37 -6.48 -5.99 0.34
N TYR A 38 -5.84 -5.08 -0.41
CA TYR A 38 -6.47 -4.28 -1.44
C TYR A 38 -5.57 -4.27 -2.69
N PHE A 39 -6.12 -3.92 -3.84
CA PHE A 39 -5.35 -3.72 -5.06
C PHE A 39 -5.92 -2.60 -5.91
N LEU A 40 -5.06 -2.03 -6.76
CA LEU A 40 -5.48 -1.13 -7.83
C LEU A 40 -5.47 -1.89 -9.14
N ALA A 41 -6.48 -1.66 -9.96
CA ALA A 41 -6.56 -2.24 -11.29
C ALA A 41 -7.33 -1.37 -12.28
N ASP A 42 -6.95 -1.48 -13.54
CA ASP A 42 -7.72 -0.93 -14.66
C ASP A 42 -8.68 -1.98 -15.21
N ALA A 43 -9.95 -1.61 -15.38
CA ALA A 43 -10.90 -2.46 -16.08
C ALA A 43 -10.62 -2.45 -17.59
N PHE A 44 -10.67 -3.63 -18.20
CA PHE A 44 -10.58 -3.79 -19.65
C PHE A 44 -11.53 -4.90 -20.13
N PHE A 45 -11.89 -4.86 -21.41
CA PHE A 45 -12.73 -5.88 -22.01
C PHE A 45 -11.88 -6.83 -22.86
N ASP A 46 -12.08 -8.12 -22.65
CA ASP A 46 -11.47 -9.19 -23.43
C ASP A 46 -12.54 -10.23 -23.77
N GLU A 47 -12.73 -10.50 -25.07
CA GLU A 47 -13.79 -11.38 -25.58
C GLU A 47 -15.21 -11.08 -25.04
N GLY A 48 -15.51 -9.79 -24.82
CA GLY A 48 -16.81 -9.34 -24.28
C GLY A 48 -17.00 -9.58 -22.77
N LYS A 49 -15.95 -10.01 -22.07
CA LYS A 49 -15.91 -10.11 -20.60
C LYS A 49 -15.03 -9.00 -20.04
N GLU A 50 -15.53 -8.34 -19.00
CA GLU A 50 -14.73 -7.40 -18.22
C GLU A 50 -13.70 -8.18 -17.39
N LYS A 51 -12.45 -7.74 -17.44
CA LYS A 51 -11.31 -8.24 -16.69
C LYS A 51 -10.59 -7.08 -16.01
N LEU A 52 -9.88 -7.37 -14.93
CA LEU A 52 -9.10 -6.37 -14.20
C LEU A 52 -7.62 -6.56 -14.50
N ARG A 53 -6.94 -5.48 -14.86
CA ARG A 53 -5.50 -5.45 -15.07
C ARG A 53 -4.83 -4.94 -13.81
N LEU A 54 -4.14 -5.81 -13.10
CA LEU A 54 -3.50 -5.48 -11.83
C LEU A 54 -2.40 -4.42 -12.00
N LEU A 55 -2.42 -3.39 -11.14
CA LEU A 55 -1.45 -2.29 -11.13
C LEU A 55 -0.55 -2.33 -9.90
N SER A 56 -1.12 -2.56 -8.71
CA SER A 56 -0.39 -2.60 -7.45
C SER A 56 -1.19 -3.30 -6.36
N LEU A 57 -0.54 -3.67 -5.26
CA LEU A 57 -1.18 -4.20 -4.06
C LEU A 57 -1.05 -3.23 -2.90
N TYR A 58 -1.97 -3.32 -1.97
CA TYR A 58 -1.95 -2.60 -0.71
C TYR A 58 -2.19 -3.56 0.44
N TRP A 59 -1.34 -3.46 1.45
CA TRP A 59 -1.71 -3.84 2.79
C TRP A 59 -2.17 -2.60 3.56
N ALA A 60 -3.20 -2.73 4.39
CA ALA A 60 -3.56 -1.71 5.37
C ALA A 60 -4.11 -2.36 6.64
N CYS A 61 -3.86 -1.77 7.81
CA CYS A 61 -4.32 -2.33 9.08
C CYS A 61 -5.86 -2.42 9.22
N SER A 62 -6.60 -1.67 8.41
CA SER A 62 -8.06 -1.61 8.33
C SER A 62 -8.50 -0.97 6.99
N GLU A 63 -9.80 -1.02 6.68
CA GLU A 63 -10.35 -0.31 5.52
C GLU A 63 -10.22 1.22 5.66
N PRO A 64 -10.54 1.86 6.80
CA PRO A 64 -10.29 3.29 6.99
C PRO A 64 -8.83 3.69 6.78
N ALA A 65 -7.89 2.85 7.23
CA ALA A 65 -6.46 3.04 6.98
C ALA A 65 -6.12 3.00 5.48
N PHE A 66 -6.69 2.05 4.72
CA PHE A 66 -6.55 2.03 3.26
C PHE A 66 -7.10 3.32 2.63
N ARG A 67 -8.30 3.76 3.06
CA ARG A 67 -8.92 4.99 2.56
C ARG A 67 -8.08 6.23 2.85
N ARG A 68 -7.45 6.32 4.03
CA ARG A 68 -6.49 7.38 4.35
C ARG A 68 -5.30 7.36 3.39
N ALA A 69 -4.71 6.19 3.14
CA ALA A 69 -3.53 6.06 2.28
C ALA A 69 -3.83 6.43 0.82
N TYR A 70 -4.95 5.94 0.27
CA TYR A 70 -5.27 6.06 -1.15
C TYR A 70 -6.12 7.29 -1.46
N TYR A 71 -7.24 7.50 -0.76
CA TYR A 71 -8.17 8.62 -0.98
C TYR A 71 -7.85 9.86 -0.16
N ARG A 72 -6.84 9.80 0.72
CA ARG A 72 -6.49 10.91 1.65
C ARG A 72 -7.63 11.27 2.60
N ASP A 73 -8.43 10.26 2.96
CA ASP A 73 -9.53 10.35 3.93
C ASP A 73 -8.98 10.32 5.36
N VAL A 74 -8.48 11.48 5.82
CA VAL A 74 -7.81 11.62 7.12
C VAL A 74 -8.81 11.57 8.27
N GLU A 75 -9.99 12.13 8.08
CA GLU A 75 -11.03 12.33 9.10
C GLU A 75 -11.69 11.03 9.54
N ASN A 76 -11.78 10.05 8.64
CA ASN A 76 -12.41 8.76 8.93
C ASN A 76 -11.41 7.67 9.34
N ASP A 77 -10.12 7.98 9.49
CA ASP A 77 -9.13 7.00 9.94
C ASP A 77 -9.47 6.49 11.36
N ASP A 78 -9.46 5.18 11.53
CA ASP A 78 -9.82 4.50 12.78
C ASP A 78 -8.65 4.33 13.74
N MET A 79 -7.46 4.83 13.37
CA MET A 79 -6.21 4.70 14.13
C MET A 79 -5.84 3.25 14.47
N ALA A 80 -6.36 2.26 13.73
CA ALA A 80 -6.06 0.86 13.98
C ALA A 80 -4.56 0.59 13.87
N VAL A 81 -4.06 -0.32 14.71
CA VAL A 81 -2.65 -0.74 14.73
C VAL A 81 -2.59 -2.24 14.53
N ARG A 82 -1.78 -2.67 13.57
CA ARG A 82 -1.54 -4.08 13.26
C ARG A 82 -0.13 -4.23 12.73
N SER A 83 0.51 -5.37 13.01
CA SER A 83 1.80 -5.70 12.41
C SER A 83 1.66 -5.87 10.89
N PRO A 84 2.57 -5.27 10.09
CA PRO A 84 2.60 -5.48 8.65
C PRO A 84 3.03 -6.91 8.30
N PRO A 85 2.64 -7.42 7.12
CA PRO A 85 3.13 -8.69 6.60
C PRO A 85 4.64 -8.64 6.39
N SER A 86 5.35 -9.62 6.93
CA SER A 86 6.81 -9.71 6.85
C SER A 86 7.36 -9.69 5.42
N GLU A 87 6.58 -10.21 4.48
CA GLU A 87 6.86 -10.29 3.05
C GLU A 87 6.93 -8.92 2.36
N LEU A 88 6.31 -7.90 2.96
CA LEU A 88 6.30 -6.53 2.44
C LEU A 88 7.42 -5.67 3.05
N LEU A 89 8.11 -6.17 4.07
CA LEU A 89 9.20 -5.46 4.73
C LEU A 89 10.51 -5.61 3.96
N PRO A 90 11.43 -4.63 4.04
CA PRO A 90 12.76 -4.79 3.49
C PRO A 90 13.45 -6.01 4.13
N ARG A 91 14.25 -6.73 3.36
CA ARG A 91 14.90 -7.97 3.83
C ARG A 91 15.73 -7.70 5.10
N GLY A 92 15.37 -8.38 6.19
CA GLY A 92 16.08 -8.27 7.48
C GLY A 92 15.75 -7.01 8.28
N ALA A 93 14.77 -6.20 7.84
CA ALA A 93 14.22 -5.12 8.64
C ALA A 93 13.24 -5.65 9.70
N GLY A 94 13.11 -4.92 10.80
CA GLY A 94 11.94 -5.01 11.65
C GLY A 94 10.75 -4.23 11.06
N GLU A 95 9.70 -4.05 11.86
CA GLU A 95 8.40 -3.53 11.41
C GLU A 95 8.27 -2.02 11.57
N THR A 96 9.17 -1.40 12.34
CA THR A 96 9.04 0.00 12.74
C THR A 96 9.66 0.96 11.73
N TYR A 97 9.23 2.22 11.75
CA TYR A 97 9.76 3.30 10.90
C TYR A 97 11.30 3.34 10.95
N GLY A 98 11.90 3.33 12.14
CA GLY A 98 13.36 3.43 12.30
C GLY A 98 14.10 2.22 11.71
N GLU A 99 13.54 1.02 11.88
CA GLU A 99 14.11 -0.21 11.35
C GLU A 99 13.99 -0.31 9.83
N ILE A 100 12.81 0.02 9.28
CA ILE A 100 12.57 0.08 7.84
C ILE A 100 13.49 1.11 7.20
N LYS A 101 13.56 2.34 7.76
CA LYS A 101 14.44 3.40 7.27
C LYS A 101 15.89 2.99 7.28
N LYS A 102 16.37 2.36 8.35
CA LYS A 102 17.74 1.85 8.45
C LYS A 102 18.04 0.79 7.39
N ALA A 103 17.11 -0.14 7.18
CA ALA A 103 17.27 -1.18 6.17
C ALA A 103 17.30 -0.60 4.75
N LEU A 104 16.41 0.34 4.42
CA LEU A 104 16.40 1.03 3.14
C LEU A 104 17.67 1.87 2.93
N SER A 105 18.12 2.57 3.96
CA SER A 105 19.36 3.36 3.93
C SER A 105 20.59 2.50 3.66
N SER A 106 20.60 1.24 4.11
CA SER A 106 21.71 0.31 3.85
C SER A 106 21.86 -0.07 2.37
N LEU A 107 20.81 0.11 1.56
CA LEU A 107 20.83 -0.11 0.11
C LEU A 107 21.45 1.08 -0.66
N GLY A 108 21.66 2.21 0.02
CA GLY A 108 22.16 3.48 -0.52
C GLY A 108 21.12 4.60 -0.42
N SER A 109 21.55 5.83 -0.11
CA SER A 109 20.67 7.00 0.04
C SER A 109 19.82 7.28 -1.20
N ASP A 110 20.36 7.01 -2.38
CA ASP A 110 19.69 7.29 -3.66
C ASP A 110 18.67 6.19 -4.03
N LYS A 111 18.46 5.21 -3.14
CA LYS A 111 17.58 4.06 -3.37
C LYS A 111 16.24 4.17 -2.65
N PHE A 112 16.06 5.18 -1.80
CA PHE A 112 14.77 5.47 -1.21
C PHE A 112 14.54 6.97 -1.02
N MET A 113 13.28 7.36 -0.94
CA MET A 113 12.84 8.72 -0.68
C MET A 113 12.06 8.76 0.62
N GLU A 114 12.25 9.82 1.39
CA GLU A 114 11.42 10.14 2.54
C GLU A 114 10.70 11.45 2.28
N TYR A 115 9.38 11.47 2.48
CA TYR A 115 8.56 12.66 2.25
C TYR A 115 7.30 12.67 3.10
N ALA A 116 6.61 13.81 3.12
CA ALA A 116 5.30 13.98 3.73
C ALA A 116 4.27 14.42 2.68
N SER A 117 3.06 13.90 2.81
CA SER A 117 1.92 14.21 1.94
C SER A 117 0.92 15.11 2.67
N TYR A 118 0.43 16.13 1.97
CA TYR A 118 -0.57 17.08 2.47
C TYR A 118 -1.69 17.27 1.46
N ARG A 119 -2.91 17.61 1.91
CA ARG A 119 -4.01 17.98 1.02
C ARG A 119 -3.95 19.45 0.63
N VAL A 120 -3.03 19.78 -0.28
CA VAL A 120 -2.69 21.16 -0.66
C VAL A 120 -3.88 21.95 -1.24
N MET A 121 -4.80 21.30 -1.96
CA MET A 121 -5.93 21.96 -2.62
C MET A 121 -7.23 22.00 -1.79
N SER A 122 -7.28 21.39 -0.59
CA SER A 122 -8.46 21.44 0.28
C SER A 122 -8.23 22.31 1.51
N ASP A 123 -7.32 21.90 2.38
CA ASP A 123 -7.19 22.44 3.74
C ASP A 123 -5.76 22.40 4.29
N GLY A 124 -4.81 21.86 3.52
CA GLY A 124 -3.42 21.73 3.94
C GLY A 124 -3.21 20.69 5.03
N ALA A 125 -4.20 19.83 5.31
CA ALA A 125 -4.09 18.82 6.35
C ALA A 125 -2.97 17.82 6.01
N PHE A 126 -2.22 17.43 7.04
CA PHE A 126 -1.22 16.37 6.97
C PHE A 126 -1.91 15.01 6.76
N VAL A 127 -1.45 14.26 5.75
CA VAL A 127 -2.00 12.93 5.43
C VAL A 127 -1.12 11.84 6.01
N HIS A 128 0.16 11.81 5.67
CA HIS A 128 1.13 10.84 6.19
C HIS A 128 2.55 11.29 5.88
N LYS A 129 3.50 10.66 6.56
CA LYS A 129 4.89 10.58 6.09
C LYS A 129 5.11 9.21 5.44
N SER A 130 6.07 9.15 4.53
CA SER A 130 6.30 7.97 3.70
C SER A 130 7.79 7.68 3.57
N LEU A 131 8.11 6.38 3.60
CA LEU A 131 9.38 5.85 3.10
C LEU A 131 9.10 5.11 1.81
N GLU A 132 9.71 5.54 0.71
CA GLU A 132 9.45 5.01 -0.62
C GLU A 132 10.71 4.42 -1.22
N SER A 133 10.64 3.16 -1.63
CA SER A 133 11.64 2.48 -2.46
C SER A 133 11.08 2.19 -3.86
N SER A 134 11.89 1.53 -4.69
CA SER A 134 11.42 1.02 -5.98
C SER A 134 10.32 -0.05 -5.85
N LEU A 135 10.27 -0.75 -4.72
CA LEU A 135 9.37 -1.89 -4.49
C LEU A 135 8.14 -1.52 -3.68
N ALA A 136 8.24 -0.57 -2.76
CA ALA A 136 7.17 -0.31 -1.81
C ALA A 136 7.14 1.15 -1.34
N VAL A 137 5.98 1.59 -0.88
CA VAL A 137 5.80 2.79 -0.06
C VAL A 137 5.23 2.37 1.29
N TYR A 138 5.91 2.76 2.36
CA TYR A 138 5.48 2.55 3.73
C TYR A 138 4.86 3.84 4.25
N TYR A 139 3.60 3.80 4.70
CA TYR A 139 2.86 4.98 5.16
C TYR A 139 2.75 5.01 6.68
N PHE A 140 3.04 6.17 7.27
CA PHE A 140 3.04 6.41 8.72
C PHE A 140 2.17 7.62 9.07
N ARG A 141 1.47 7.56 10.22
CA ARG A 141 0.43 8.52 10.59
C ARG A 141 0.97 9.76 11.29
N LEU A 142 2.07 9.65 12.02
CA LEU A 142 2.56 10.75 12.83
C LEU A 142 3.39 11.72 11.98
N PRO A 143 3.17 13.03 12.10
CA PRO A 143 3.98 14.03 11.41
C PRO A 143 5.41 14.09 11.96
N ASP A 144 5.57 13.79 13.26
CA ASP A 144 6.88 13.73 13.92
C ASP A 144 7.62 12.44 13.56
N ILE A 145 8.96 12.47 13.66
CA ILE A 145 9.78 11.28 13.53
C ILE A 145 9.71 10.47 14.83
N VAL A 146 9.07 9.31 14.75
CA VAL A 146 8.86 8.36 15.85
C VAL A 146 9.38 7.02 15.38
N ASP A 147 10.51 6.58 15.95
CA ASP A 147 11.26 5.43 15.43
C ASP A 147 10.52 4.10 15.59
N ASP A 148 9.69 3.97 16.64
CA ASP A 148 8.90 2.78 16.97
C ASP A 148 7.51 2.74 16.31
N GLU A 149 7.20 3.72 15.46
CA GLU A 149 5.91 3.77 14.75
C GLU A 149 5.81 2.65 13.70
N LEU A 150 4.72 1.89 13.73
CA LEU A 150 4.40 0.90 12.70
C LEU A 150 3.76 1.57 11.48
N PRO A 151 4.01 1.08 10.25
CA PRO A 151 3.27 1.55 9.09
C PRO A 151 1.80 1.17 9.24
N TYR A 152 0.90 2.07 8.87
CA TYR A 152 -0.54 1.80 8.87
C TYR A 152 -1.03 1.22 7.53
N ALA A 153 -0.25 1.45 6.48
CA ALA A 153 -0.47 0.89 5.16
C ALA A 153 0.87 0.74 4.43
N ILE A 154 0.91 -0.21 3.50
CA ILE A 154 2.05 -0.45 2.61
C ILE A 154 1.51 -0.61 1.18
N LEU A 155 1.96 0.24 0.27
CA LEU A 155 1.79 0.06 -1.17
C LEU A 155 2.92 -0.83 -1.68
N TRP A 156 2.59 -1.97 -2.26
CA TRP A 156 3.53 -2.82 -2.99
C TRP A 156 3.44 -2.55 -4.49
N LYS A 157 4.55 -2.13 -5.08
CA LYS A 157 4.67 -1.76 -6.49
C LYS A 157 5.12 -2.98 -7.27
N PHE A 158 4.42 -3.27 -8.35
CA PHE A 158 4.91 -4.22 -9.34
C PHE A 158 5.88 -3.52 -10.28
N PHE A 159 6.95 -4.21 -10.64
CA PHE A 159 7.82 -3.76 -11.72
C PHE A 159 7.09 -3.91 -13.06
N SER A 160 7.09 -2.86 -13.88
CA SER A 160 6.99 -3.04 -15.33
C SER A 160 8.29 -3.68 -15.80
N ALA A 161 8.19 -4.88 -16.37
CA ALA A 161 9.31 -5.49 -17.10
C ALA A 161 9.69 -4.65 -18.32
#